data_AF-A0A8T8I1B6-F1
#
_entry.id   AF-A0A8T8I1B6-F1
#
_cell.length_a   1.000
_cell.length_b   1.000
_cell.length_c   1.000
_cell.angle_alpha   90.00
_cell.angle_beta   90.00
_cell.angle_gamma   90.00
#
_symmetry.space_group_name_H-M   'P 1'
#
loop_
_entity.id
_entity.type
_entity.pdbx_description
1 polymer ?
#
loop_
_entity_poly.entity_id
_entity_poly.type
_entity_poly.pdbx_seq_one_letter_code
_entity_poly.pdbx_strand_id
1 'polypeptide(L)' 'MGARKMRRLLERALGYREDPDTRDGSHVWLVAEGRPRIRWAFHDARELAPIEVRNVLMRQAGLTLDEARRVVRRG' A
#
# COMPACT_ATOMS: atom_id res chain seq x y z
N MET A 1 12.64 0.91 1.84
CA MET A 1 11.67 0.02 1.17
C MET A 1 11.12 0.76 -0.03
N GLY A 2 11.40 0.33 -1.25
CA GLY A 2 10.92 1.02 -2.45
C GLY A 2 9.39 1.04 -2.58
N ALA A 3 8.84 2.13 -3.09
CA ALA A 3 7.41 2.31 -3.36
C ALA A 3 6.86 1.20 -4.25
N ARG A 4 7.57 0.86 -5.34
CA ARG A 4 7.21 -0.28 -6.20
C ARG A 4 7.15 -1.61 -5.44
N LYS A 5 8.09 -1.85 -4.52
CA LYS A 5 8.09 -3.07 -3.68
C LYS A 5 6.88 -3.09 -2.76
N MET A 6 6.60 -1.96 -2.10
CA MET A 6 5.46 -1.81 -1.20
C MET A 6 4.14 -2.03 -1.93
N ARG A 7 3.97 -1.44 -3.12
CA ARG A 7 2.78 -1.62 -3.94
C ARG A 7 2.55 -3.10 -4.30
N ARG A 8 3.58 -3.80 -4.78
CA ARG A 8 3.51 -5.24 -5.06
C ARG A 8 3.13 -6.06 -3.84
N LEU A 9 3.60 -5.66 -2.66
CA LEU A 9 3.25 -6.30 -1.40
C LEU A 9 1.77 -6.06 -1.05
N LEU A 10 1.24 -4.85 -1.23
CA LEU A 10 -0.19 -4.58 -1.06
C LEU A 10 -1.04 -5.42 -2.03
N GLU A 11 -0.63 -5.52 -3.29
CA GLU A 11 -1.31 -6.33 -4.30
C GLU A 11 -1.32 -7.82 -3.94
N ARG A 12 -0.14 -8.39 -3.64
CA ARG A 12 0.02 -9.83 -3.42
C ARG A 12 -0.45 -10.31 -2.05
N ALA A 13 -0.18 -9.54 -1.00
CA ALA A 13 -0.45 -9.99 0.37
C ALA A 13 -1.85 -9.59 0.84
N LEU A 14 -2.40 -8.48 0.33
CA LEU A 14 -3.65 -7.90 0.81
C LEU A 14 -4.73 -7.78 -0.27
N GLY A 15 -4.41 -8.12 -1.53
CA GLY A 15 -5.38 -8.14 -2.62
C GLY A 15 -5.72 -6.75 -3.19
N TYR A 16 -4.92 -5.72 -2.89
CA TYR A 16 -5.15 -4.40 -3.47
C TYR A 16 -4.96 -4.40 -4.98
N ARG A 17 -5.79 -3.62 -5.68
CA ARG A 17 -5.67 -3.36 -7.11
C ARG A 17 -5.84 -1.87 -7.36
N GLU A 18 -5.24 -1.36 -8.43
CA GLU A 18 -5.54 -0.01 -8.88
C GLU A 18 -6.99 0.08 -9.34
N ASP A 19 -7.62 1.18 -8.97
CA ASP A 19 -8.87 1.64 -9.57
C ASP A 19 -8.51 2.64 -10.69
N PRO A 20 -8.47 2.22 -11.97
CA PRO A 20 -7.98 3.05 -13.07
C PRO A 20 -8.84 4.28 -13.32
N ASP A 21 -10.13 4.24 -12.96
CA ASP A 21 -11.07 5.35 -13.14
C ASP A 21 -10.79 6.51 -12.18
N THR A 22 -9.92 6.28 -11.18
CA THR A 22 -9.56 7.26 -10.16
C THR A 22 -8.17 7.86 -10.35
N ARG A 23 -7.53 7.57 -11.50
CA ARG A 23 -6.20 8.07 -11.82
C ARG A 23 -6.24 9.58 -12.05
N ASP A 24 -5.44 10.30 -11.28
CA ASP A 24 -5.25 11.75 -11.37
C ASP A 24 -3.74 12.05 -11.34
N GLY A 25 -3.16 12.23 -12.53
CA GLY A 25 -1.71 12.33 -12.70
C GLY A 25 -0.99 11.04 -12.25
N SER A 26 -0.02 11.19 -11.33
CA SER A 26 0.70 10.06 -10.72
C SER A 26 -0.06 9.40 -9.57
N HIS A 27 -1.21 9.94 -9.17
CA HIS A 27 -2.00 9.43 -8.06
C HIS A 27 -3.06 8.46 -8.56
N VAL A 28 -3.30 7.41 -7.78
CA VAL A 28 -4.34 6.42 -8.06
C VAL A 28 -4.89 5.88 -6.74
N TRP A 29 -6.16 5.50 -6.69
CA TRP A 29 -6.67 4.76 -5.55
C TRP A 29 -6.39 3.27 -5.70
N LEU A 30 -6.00 2.64 -4.60
CA LEU A 30 -5.95 1.20 -4.48
C LEU A 30 -7.15 0.72 -3.68
N VAL A 31 -7.83 -0.30 -4.21
CA VAL A 31 -9.02 -0.90 -3.62
C VAL A 31 -8.79 -2.39 -3.36
N ALA A 32 -9.31 -2.88 -2.25
CA ALA A 32 -9.33 -4.30 -1.88
C ALA A 32 -10.65 -4.61 -1.17
N GLU A 33 -11.16 -5.82 -1.38
CA GLU A 33 -12.38 -6.27 -0.72
C GLU A 33 -12.18 -6.30 0.81
N GLY A 34 -13.15 -5.75 1.55
CA GLY A 34 -13.13 -5.73 3.01
C GLY A 34 -12.05 -4.82 3.63
N ARG A 35 -11.43 -3.91 2.86
CA ARG A 35 -10.40 -3.00 3.35
C ARG A 35 -10.64 -1.54 2.93
N PRO A 36 -10.13 -0.56 3.70
CA PRO A 36 -10.22 0.84 3.30
C PRO A 36 -9.41 1.11 2.02
N ARG A 37 -9.90 2.04 1.19
CA ARG A 37 -9.15 2.49 0.01
C ARG A 37 -7.87 3.22 0.41
N ILE A 38 -6.80 3.01 -0.35
CA ILE A 38 -5.49 3.64 -0.15
C ILE A 38 -5.26 4.66 -1.26
N ARG A 39 -4.96 5.92 -0.93
CA ARG A 39 -4.52 6.89 -1.94
C ARG A 39 -3.04 6.66 -2.21
N TRP A 40 -2.72 6.03 -3.32
CA TRP A 40 -1.34 5.79 -3.70
C TRP A 40 -0.77 7.02 -4.40
N ALA A 41 0.07 7.76 -3.67
CA ALA A 41 0.68 9.01 -4.13
C ALA A 41 2.22 8.95 -4.24
N PHE A 42 2.78 7.73 -4.32
CA PHE A 42 4.23 7.54 -4.35
C PHE A 42 4.71 7.25 -5.77
N HIS A 43 5.72 7.99 -6.22
CA HIS A 43 6.45 7.66 -7.45
C HIS A 43 7.18 6.31 -7.29
N ASP A 44 7.16 5.48 -8.33
CA ASP A 44 7.63 4.08 -8.26
C ASP A 44 9.10 3.93 -7.85
N ALA A 45 9.97 4.89 -8.21
CA ALA A 45 11.40 4.88 -7.91
C ALA A 45 11.74 5.36 -6.48
N ARG A 46 10.76 5.84 -5.72
CA ARG A 46 11.00 6.43 -4.40
C ARG A 46 11.18 5.36 -3.32
N GLU A 47 12.08 5.59 -2.38
CA GLU A 47 12.11 4.85 -1.12
C GLU A 47 11.15 5.44 -0.08
N LEU A 48 10.35 4.57 0.54
CA LEU A 48 9.48 4.89 1.65
C LEU A 48 10.26 4.85 2.97
N ALA A 49 10.12 5.90 3.77
CA ALA A 49 10.61 5.92 5.14
C ALA A 49 9.84 4.92 6.01
N PRO A 50 10.43 4.42 7.11
CA PRO A 50 9.76 3.46 8.00
C PRO A 50 8.40 3.94 8.51
N ILE A 51 8.28 5.23 8.79
CA ILE A 51 7.02 5.84 9.24
C ILE A 51 5.94 5.83 8.13
N GLU A 52 6.33 5.97 6.87
CA GLU A 52 5.41 5.93 5.73
C GLU A 52 4.90 4.52 5.49
N VAL A 53 5.78 3.52 5.54
CA VAL A 53 5.40 2.11 5.48
C VAL A 53 4.39 1.78 6.60
N ARG A 54 4.68 2.22 7.82
CA ARG A 54 3.77 2.05 8.96
C ARG A 54 2.42 2.73 8.72
N ASN A 55 2.42 3.97 8.23
CA ASN A 55 1.19 4.71 7.94
C ASN A 55 0.34 4.00 6.88
N VAL A 56 0.95 3.53 5.79
CA VAL A 56 0.23 2.82 4.73
C VAL A 56 -0.38 1.53 5.27
N LEU A 57 0.38 0.69 5.97
CA LEU A 57 -0.13 -0.60 6.45
C LEU A 57 -1.17 -0.45 7.56
N MET A 58 -0.90 0.39 8.56
CA MET A 58 -1.75 0.44 9.74
C MET A 58 -2.86 1.47 9.62
N ARG A 59 -2.56 2.68 9.17
CA ARG A 59 -3.54 3.77 9.13
C ARG A 59 -4.40 3.73 7.87
N GLN A 60 -3.82 3.43 6.71
CA GLN A 60 -4.57 3.42 5.46
C GLN A 60 -5.16 2.04 5.18
N ALA A 61 -4.37 0.97 5.27
CA ALA A 61 -4.85 -0.39 5.01
C ALA A 61 -5.60 -1.03 6.20
N GLY A 62 -5.61 -0.37 7.36
CA GLY A 62 -6.34 -0.81 8.56
C GLY A 62 -5.73 -2.01 9.29
N LEU A 63 -4.44 -2.32 9.08
CA LEU A 63 -3.80 -3.47 9.73
C LEU A 63 -3.42 -3.17 11.18
N THR A 64 -3.52 -4.20 12.02
CA THR A 64 -2.84 -4.22 13.31
C THR A 64 -1.32 -4.29 13.13
N LEU A 65 -0.57 -3.97 14.18
CA LEU A 65 0.90 -4.03 14.15
C LEU A 65 1.41 -5.43 13.80
N ASP A 66 0.76 -6.48 14.31
CA ASP A 66 1.19 -7.86 14.07
C ASP A 66 0.87 -8.33 12.65
N GLU A 67 -0.28 -7.93 12.10
CA GLU A 67 -0.57 -8.16 10.68
C GLU A 67 0.41 -7.42 9.78
N ALA A 68 0.69 -6.15 10.06
CA ALA A 68 1.67 -5.36 9.31
C ALA A 68 3.06 -6.04 9.34
N ARG A 69 3.50 -6.53 10.51
CA ARG A 69 4.75 -7.28 10.65
C ARG A 69 4.75 -8.60 9.88
N ARG A 70 3.62 -9.31 9.81
CA ARG A 70 3.50 -10.54 9.02
C ARG A 70 3.59 -10.26 7.52
N VAL A 71 2.94 -9.20 7.07
CA VAL A 71 2.93 -8.76 5.68
C VAL A 71 4.34 -8.37 5.22
N VAL A 72 5.04 -7.55 6.01
CA VAL A 72 6.42 -7.11 5.69
C VAL A 72 7.41 -8.28 5.67
N ARG A 73 7.22 -9.29 6.54
CA ARG A 73 8.09 -10.49 6.56
C ARG A 73 7.85 -11.44 5.37
N ARG A 74 6.68 -11.38 4.73
CA ARG A 74 6.30 -12.26 3.62
C ARG A 74 6.53 -11.66 2.23
N GLY A 75 7.01 -10.41 2.11
CA GLY A 75 7.19 -9.71 0.83
C GLY A 75 8.59 -9.16 0.57
#